data_AF-A0A848DHC4-F1
#
_entry.id   AF-A0A848DHC4-F1
#
_cell.length_a   1.000
_cell.length_b   1.000
_cell.length_c   1.000
_cell.angle_alpha   90.00
_cell.angle_beta   90.00
_cell.angle_gamma   90.00
#
_symmetry.space_group_name_H-M   'P 1'
#
loop_
_entity.id
_entity.type
_entity.pdbx_description
1 polymer ?
#
loop_
_entity_poly.entity_id
_entity_poly.type
_entity_poly.pdbx_seq_one_letter_code
_entity_poly.pdbx_strand_id
1 'polypeptide(L)'
;MPTTSITSQLDGLAHEIAEEDLLAGSTTGRYRAVCGAWVAPTSMTAAPGRPCGACTAVLSPAPDLAASEQHSRSVWRAVSVWLRTCSTTVHGSARRGAPSWT
;
A
#
# COMPACT_ATOMS: atom_id res chain seq x y z
N MET A 1 7.32 -9.75 16.30
CA MET A 1 8.72 -10.08 15.98
C MET A 1 9.41 -8.79 15.62
N PRO A 2 10.43 -8.32 16.37
CA PRO A 2 11.22 -7.17 15.97
C PRO A 2 11.99 -7.49 14.68
N THR A 3 12.09 -6.51 13.78
CA THR A 3 12.89 -6.60 12.55
C THR A 3 13.92 -5.49 12.52
N THR A 4 15.01 -5.72 11.78
CA THR A 4 16.02 -4.70 11.47
C THR A 4 16.08 -4.49 9.97
N SER A 5 16.14 -3.22 9.56
CA SER A 5 16.29 -2.83 8.17
C SER A 5 17.75 -2.87 7.73
N ILE A 6 18.06 -3.64 6.68
CA ILE A 6 19.41 -3.73 6.08
C ILE A 6 19.32 -3.52 4.58
N THR A 7 20.14 -2.60 4.06
CA THR A 7 20.23 -2.36 2.61
C THR A 7 21.11 -3.41 1.95
N SER A 8 20.57 -4.05 0.91
CA SER A 8 21.30 -5.04 0.11
C SER A 8 22.12 -4.36 -0.98
N GLN A 9 23.38 -4.78 -1.13
CA GLN A 9 24.24 -4.34 -2.23
C GLN A 9 23.82 -4.92 -3.61
N LEU A 10 22.96 -5.95 -3.62
CA LEU A 10 22.56 -6.64 -4.86
C LEU A 10 21.46 -5.89 -5.61
N ASP A 11 20.51 -5.29 -4.90
CA ASP A 11 19.33 -4.62 -5.47
C ASP A 11 19.18 -3.16 -5.00
N GLY A 12 20.00 -2.71 -4.04
CA GLY A 12 19.92 -1.36 -3.48
C GLY A 12 18.65 -1.13 -2.64
N LEU A 13 17.94 -2.19 -2.25
CA LEU A 13 16.73 -2.09 -1.44
C LEU A 13 17.03 -2.38 0.04
N ALA A 14 16.33 -1.66 0.92
CA ALA A 14 16.29 -1.92 2.35
C ALA A 14 15.29 -3.05 2.63
N HIS A 15 15.80 -4.19 3.08
CA HIS A 15 15.01 -5.36 3.44
C HIS A 15 14.91 -5.48 4.94
N GLU A 16 13.79 -6.02 5.40
CA GLU A 16 13.55 -6.28 6.81
C GLU A 16 13.97 -7.70 7.15
N ILE A 17 14.78 -7.85 8.19
CA ILE A 17 15.31 -9.14 8.66
C ILE A 17 14.82 -9.36 10.08
N ALA A 18 14.25 -10.53 10.34
CA ALA A 18 13.81 -10.91 11.68
C ALA A 18 15.03 -11.15 12.59
N GLU A 19 14.88 -10.91 13.89
CA GLU A 19 15.99 -11.01 14.84
C GLU A 19 16.64 -12.41 14.85
N GLU A 20 15.84 -13.46 14.70
CA GLU A 20 16.31 -14.84 14.57
C GLU A 20 17.20 -15.05 13.32
N ASP A 21 16.87 -14.37 12.21
CA ASP A 21 17.60 -14.47 10.94
C ASP A 21 18.87 -13.60 10.95
N LEU A 22 18.92 -12.54 11.77
CA LEU A 22 20.14 -11.75 12.00
C LEU A 22 21.23 -12.60 12.65
N LEU A 23 20.88 -13.32 13.71
CA LEU A 23 21.82 -14.17 14.45
C LEU A 23 22.37 -15.28 13.54
N ALA A 24 21.47 -15.96 12.80
CA ALA A 24 21.89 -17.02 11.86
C ALA A 24 22.81 -16.49 10.75
N GLY A 25 22.47 -15.34 10.18
CA GLY A 25 23.22 -14.74 9.06
C GLY A 25 24.59 -14.17 9.42
N SER A 26 24.80 -13.80 10.70
CA SER A 26 26.06 -13.21 11.17
C SER A 26 27.31 -14.05 10.88
N THR A 27 27.17 -15.38 10.89
CA THR A 27 28.26 -16.32 10.62
C THR A 27 28.69 -16.37 9.16
N THR A 28 27.80 -16.02 8.23
CA THR A 28 28.03 -16.09 6.78
C THR A 28 28.09 -14.73 6.10
N GLY A 29 27.74 -13.65 6.82
CA GLY A 29 27.66 -12.29 6.29
C GLY A 29 26.50 -12.08 5.31
N ARG A 30 25.53 -13.01 5.28
CA ARG A 30 24.31 -12.91 4.46
C ARG A 30 23.10 -13.22 5.31
N TYR A 31 22.04 -12.47 5.10
CA TYR A 31 20.84 -12.53 5.94
C TYR A 31 19.64 -12.90 5.10
N ARG A 32 18.70 -13.63 5.71
CA ARG A 32 17.43 -13.93 5.07
C ARG A 32 16.40 -12.87 5.46
N ALA A 33 15.87 -12.16 4.49
CA ALA A 33 14.82 -11.18 4.73
C ALA A 33 13.45 -11.85 4.94
N VAL A 34 12.51 -11.12 5.55
CA VAL A 34 11.11 -11.57 5.73
C VAL A 34 10.39 -11.83 4.40
N CYS A 35 10.82 -11.16 3.32
CA CYS A 35 10.33 -11.42 1.96
C CYS A 35 10.92 -12.69 1.33
N GLY A 36 11.85 -13.37 2.01
CA GLY A 36 12.54 -14.58 1.56
C GLY A 36 13.83 -14.34 0.77
N ALA A 37 14.16 -13.08 0.44
CA ALA A 37 15.38 -12.75 -0.29
C ALA A 37 16.65 -12.91 0.56
N TRP A 38 17.77 -13.25 -0.10
CA TRP A 38 19.09 -13.20 0.52
C TRP A 38 19.68 -11.79 0.40
N VAL A 39 20.01 -11.21 1.54
CA VAL A 39 20.54 -9.85 1.70
C VAL A 39 22.04 -9.93 1.95
N ALA A 40 22.82 -9.36 1.06
CA ALA A 40 24.23 -9.06 1.29
C ALA A 40 24.33 -7.57 1.68
N PRO A 41 24.72 -7.21 2.91
CA PRO A 41 24.71 -5.83 3.35
C PRO A 41 25.59 -4.94 2.48
N THR A 42 25.10 -3.75 2.17
CA THR A 42 25.93 -2.69 1.60
C THR A 42 26.85 -2.07 2.65
N SER A 43 27.84 -1.29 2.20
CA SER A 43 28.70 -0.51 3.10
C SER A 43 27.88 0.44 3.97
N MET A 44 28.25 0.57 5.24
CA MET A 44 27.63 1.56 6.15
C MET A 44 27.83 3.02 5.71
N THR A 45 28.80 3.28 4.83
CA THR A 45 29.03 4.61 4.24
C THR A 45 28.20 4.89 3.00
N ALA A 46 27.53 3.86 2.45
CA ALA A 46 26.63 4.03 1.32
C ALA A 46 25.31 4.68 1.76
N ALA A 47 24.64 5.34 0.83
CA ALA A 47 23.30 5.87 1.08
C ALA A 47 22.32 4.71 1.40
N PRO A 48 21.36 4.92 2.33
CA PRO A 48 20.32 3.92 2.60
C PRO A 48 19.51 3.58 1.35
N GLY A 49 19.19 2.30 1.18
CA GLY A 49 18.32 1.82 0.13
C GLY A 49 16.87 2.22 0.33
N ARG A 50 16.08 2.16 -0.75
CA ARG A 50 14.62 2.33 -0.63
C ARG A 50 13.98 1.10 0.00
N PRO A 51 12.91 1.24 0.79
CA PRO A 51 12.22 0.09 1.40
C PRO A 51 11.79 -0.94 0.36
N CYS A 52 12.03 -2.21 0.64
CA CYS A 52 11.56 -3.30 -0.18
C CYS A 52 10.04 -3.42 -0.05
N GLY A 53 9.31 -3.23 -1.16
CA GLY A 53 7.85 -3.30 -1.16
C GLY A 53 7.30 -4.66 -0.71
N ALA A 54 8.01 -5.76 -0.98
CA ALA A 54 7.62 -7.09 -0.50
C ALA A 54 7.76 -7.21 1.03
N CYS A 55 8.84 -6.68 1.62
CA CYS A 55 8.99 -6.63 3.07
C CYS A 55 7.88 -5.76 3.70
N THR A 56 7.62 -4.60 3.12
CA THR A 56 6.53 -3.71 3.58
C THR A 56 5.18 -4.39 3.51
N ALA A 57 4.89 -5.15 2.46
CA ALA A 57 3.63 -5.88 2.32
C ALA A 57 3.48 -7.00 3.36
N VAL A 58 4.56 -7.76 3.63
CA VAL A 58 4.57 -8.84 4.62
C VAL A 58 4.38 -8.31 6.05
N LEU A 59 4.99 -7.16 6.36
CA LEU A 59 4.89 -6.53 7.68
C LEU A 59 3.68 -5.63 7.83
N SER A 60 2.95 -5.37 6.74
CA SER A 60 1.72 -4.59 6.81
C SER A 60 0.70 -5.35 7.67
N PRO A 61 0.12 -4.72 8.70
CA PRO A 61 -0.91 -5.36 9.48
C PRO A 61 -2.05 -5.78 8.54
N ALA A 62 -2.57 -7.00 8.76
CA ALA A 62 -3.75 -7.43 8.02
C ALA A 62 -4.85 -6.38 8.18
N PRO A 63 -5.50 -5.95 7.09
CA PRO A 63 -6.60 -5.02 7.21
C PRO A 63 -7.67 -5.66 8.10
N ASP A 64 -8.20 -4.89 9.05
CA ASP A 64 -9.38 -5.33 9.80
C ASP A 64 -10.51 -5.57 8.79
N LEU A 65 -10.87 -6.84 8.64
CA LEU A 65 -11.87 -7.27 7.66
C LEU A 65 -13.21 -6.58 7.92
N ALA A 66 -13.55 -6.30 9.19
CA ALA A 66 -14.77 -5.59 9.53
C ALA A 66 -14.73 -4.12 9.08
N ALA A 67 -13.61 -3.44 9.31
CA ALA A 67 -13.40 -2.07 8.84
C ALA A 67 -13.37 -1.98 7.30
N SER A 68 -12.77 -2.98 6.64
CA SER A 68 -12.70 -3.09 5.18
C SER A 68 -14.09 -3.30 4.54
N GLU A 69 -14.91 -4.16 5.12
CA GLU A 69 -16.32 -4.36 4.73
C GLU A 69 -17.15 -3.09 4.94
N GLN A 70 -16.96 -2.39 6.05
CA GLN A 70 -17.67 -1.14 6.34
C GLN A 70 -17.26 0.00 5.38
N HIS A 71 -15.98 0.08 5.03
CA HIS A 71 -15.49 1.02 4.03
C HIS A 71 -16.10 0.71 2.66
N SER A 72 -16.06 -0.55 2.22
CA SER A 72 -16.68 -1.00 0.96
C SER A 72 -18.17 -0.62 0.88
N ARG A 73 -18.94 -0.88 1.95
CA ARG A 73 -20.36 -0.49 2.03
C ARG A 73 -20.56 1.02 1.96
N SER A 74 -19.68 1.79 2.58
CA SER A 74 -19.75 3.26 2.59
C SER A 74 -19.46 3.84 1.21
N VAL A 75 -18.47 3.29 0.48
CA VAL A 75 -18.18 3.65 -0.91
C VAL A 75 -19.37 3.38 -1.81
N TRP A 76 -19.97 2.18 -1.71
CA TRP A 76 -21.16 1.85 -2.50
C TRP A 76 -22.34 2.79 -2.21
N ARG A 77 -22.54 3.19 -0.96
CA ARG A 77 -23.56 4.19 -0.60
C ARG A 77 -23.26 5.54 -1.24
N ALA A 78 -22.03 6.02 -1.16
CA ALA A 78 -21.62 7.29 -1.76
C ALA A 78 -21.80 7.28 -3.28
N VAL A 79 -21.37 6.22 -3.96
CA VAL A 79 -21.58 6.03 -5.42
C VAL A 79 -23.07 5.99 -5.75
N SER A 80 -23.87 5.26 -4.99
CA SER A 80 -25.33 5.16 -5.22
C SER A 80 -26.05 6.49 -5.00
N VAL A 81 -25.59 7.32 -4.06
CA VAL A 81 -26.11 8.68 -3.86
C VAL A 81 -25.71 9.56 -5.05
N TRP A 82 -24.44 9.52 -5.45
CA TRP A 82 -23.95 10.30 -6.58
C TRP A 82 -24.69 9.95 -7.88
N LEU A 83 -24.86 8.66 -8.19
CA LEU A 83 -25.63 8.18 -9.34
C LEU A 83 -27.08 8.68 -9.30
N ARG A 84 -27.74 8.65 -8.13
CA ARG A 84 -29.09 9.20 -7.97
C ARG A 84 -29.14 10.70 -8.25
N THR A 85 -28.22 11.47 -7.68
CA THR A 85 -28.14 12.93 -7.89
C THR A 85 -27.85 13.30 -9.34
N CYS A 86 -26.98 12.55 -10.03
CA CYS A 86 -26.73 12.74 -11.46
C CYS A 86 -27.97 12.38 -12.29
N SER A 87 -28.68 11.30 -11.96
CA SER A 87 -29.88 10.89 -12.69
C SER A 87 -31.03 11.90 -12.57
N THR A 88 -31.24 12.51 -11.40
CA THR A 88 -32.27 13.56 -11.22
C THR A 88 -31.91 14.85 -11.96
N THR A 89 -30.63 15.17 -12.04
CA THR A 89 -30.14 16.34 -12.79
C THR A 89 -30.34 16.15 -14.30
N VAL A 90 -30.11 14.93 -14.81
CA VAL A 90 -30.31 14.60 -16.24
C VAL A 90 -31.81 14.55 -16.60
N HIS A 91 -32.67 14.05 -15.73
CA HIS A 91 -34.12 13.92 -16.01
C HIS A 91 -34.94 15.18 -15.62
N GLY A 92 -34.39 16.09 -14.82
CA GLY A 92 -35.07 17.29 -14.32
C GLY A 92 -35.00 18.53 -15.23
N SER A 93 -34.31 18.48 -16.36
CA SER A 93 -34.10 19.65 -17.24
C SER A 93 -35.10 19.77 -18.41
N ALA A 94 -36.18 18.98 -18.44
CA ALA A 94 -37.21 19.03 -19.48
C ALA A 94 -38.40 19.97 -19.20
N ARG A 95 -38.20 21.06 -18.43
CA ARG A 95 -39.17 22.18 -18.35
C ARG A 95 -38.46 23.53 -18.25
N ARG A 96 -37.94 24.03 -19.37
CA ARG A 96 -37.74 25.47 -19.56
C ARG A 96 -38.49 25.89 -20.81
N GLY A 97 -39.43 26.83 -20.63
CA GLY A 97 -40.26 27.39 -21.67
C GLY A 97 -39.42 28.01 -22.79
N ALA A 98 -39.99 27.99 -23.99
CA ALA A 98 -39.41 28.62 -25.18
C ALA A 98 -39.28 30.14 -24.97
N PRO A 99 -38.18 30.78 -25.39
CA PRO A 99 -38.10 32.22 -25.45
C PRO A 99 -38.94 32.72 -26.63
N SER A 100 -40.00 33.49 -26.33
CA SER A 100 -40.73 34.28 -27.32
C SER A 100 -39.90 35.51 -27.69
N TRP A 101 -39.53 35.65 -28.96
CA TRP A 101 -38.97 36.87 -29.50
C TRP A 101 -40.11 37.73 -30.05
N THR A 102 -40.25 38.94 -29.51
CA THR A 102 -41.00 40.07 -30.10
C THR A 102 -40.05 41.21 -30.28
#